data_AF-A0A7Z2XDQ8-F1
#
_entry.id   AF-A0A7Z2XDQ8-F1
#
_cell.length_a   1.000
_cell.length_b   1.000
_cell.length_c   1.000
_cell.angle_alpha   90.00
_cell.angle_beta   90.00
_cell.angle_gamma   90.00
#
_symmetry.space_group_name_H-M   'P 1'
#
loop_
_entity.id
_entity.type
_entity.pdbx_description
1 polymer ?
#
loop_
_entity_poly.entity_id
_entity_poly.type
_entity_poly.pdbx_seq_one_letter_code
_entity_poly.pdbx_strand_id
1 'polypeptide(L)' 'MSTAPVKFLIDEQLEDISAHNLREAYSLAERRGFFGAPVEQYAEPGYGGRVLQVLRYRVQQQDQS' A
#
# COMPACT_ATOMS: atom_id res chain seq x y z
N MET A 1 17.10 -10.86 -35.37
CA MET A 1 17.04 -10.27 -34.02
C MET A 1 15.84 -10.87 -33.31
N SER A 2 16.07 -11.69 -32.28
CA SER A 2 14.99 -12.30 -31.47
C SER A 2 14.86 -11.47 -30.20
N THR A 3 13.76 -10.74 -30.06
CA THR A 3 13.41 -10.10 -28.79
C THR A 3 13.02 -11.21 -27.83
N ALA A 4 13.88 -11.52 -26.86
CA ALA A 4 13.54 -12.41 -25.77
C ALA A 4 12.20 -11.91 -25.14
N PRO A 5 11.27 -12.81 -24.78
CA PRO A 5 10.08 -12.39 -24.06
C PRO A 5 10.56 -11.75 -22.77
N VAL A 6 10.36 -10.43 -22.65
CA VAL A 6 10.60 -9.69 -21.42
C VAL A 6 9.76 -10.40 -20.37
N LYS A 7 10.40 -11.13 -19.45
CA LYS A 7 9.75 -11.67 -18.26
C LYS A 7 8.99 -10.51 -17.67
N PHE A 8 7.66 -10.61 -17.72
CA PHE A 8 6.72 -9.62 -17.21
C PHE A 8 7.26 -9.07 -15.88
N LEU A 9 7.68 -7.80 -15.92
CA LEU A 9 7.73 -6.97 -14.72
C LEU A 9 6.28 -6.88 -14.27
N ILE A 10 5.85 -7.84 -13.47
CA ILE A 10 4.69 -7.64 -12.61
C ILE A 10 5.21 -6.62 -11.61
N ASP A 11 5.12 -5.34 -11.95
CA ASP A 11 5.43 -4.27 -11.02
C ASP A 11 4.54 -4.52 -9.80
N GLU A 12 5.14 -4.90 -8.67
CA GLU A 12 4.40 -5.04 -7.42
C GLU A 12 3.73 -3.69 -7.14
N GLN A 13 2.42 -3.61 -7.36
CA GLN A 13 1.67 -2.40 -7.07
C GLN A 13 1.50 -2.30 -5.56
N LEU A 14 1.92 -1.17 -5.00
CA LEU A 14 1.80 -0.87 -3.57
C LEU A 14 0.74 0.22 -3.38
N GLU A 15 -0.11 0.04 -2.36
CA GLU A 15 -1.14 0.99 -1.96
C GLU A 15 -0.76 1.61 -0.61
N ASP A 16 -0.80 2.94 -0.56
CA ASP A 16 -0.51 3.71 0.65
C ASP A 16 -1.80 4.12 1.36
N ILE A 17 -1.89 3.76 2.64
CA ILE A 17 -3.02 4.05 3.52
C ILE A 17 -2.53 4.91 4.66
N SER A 18 -3.00 6.15 4.73
CA SER A 18 -2.58 7.13 5.72
C SER A 18 -3.72 7.57 6.65
N ALA A 19 -3.40 7.76 7.93
CA ALA A 19 -4.31 8.29 8.95
C ALA A 19 -3.58 9.07 10.04
N HIS A 20 -4.32 9.69 10.96
CA HIS A 20 -3.72 10.49 12.04
C HIS A 20 -3.08 9.64 13.16
N ASN A 21 -3.43 8.35 13.24
CA ASN A 21 -2.82 7.40 14.15
C ASN A 21 -2.83 5.98 13.55
N LEU A 22 -2.04 5.09 14.14
CA LEU A 22 -1.88 3.72 13.63
C LEU A 22 -3.19 2.92 13.68
N ARG A 23 -3.98 3.06 14.75
CA ARG A 23 -5.26 2.34 14.90
C ARG A 23 -6.20 2.68 13.76
N GLU A 24 -6.32 3.95 13.41
CA GLU A 24 -7.13 4.41 12.28
C GLU A 24 -6.59 3.90 10.95
N ALA A 25 -5.27 3.94 10.74
CA ALA A 25 -4.65 3.47 9.50
C ALA A 25 -4.93 1.97 9.27
N TYR A 26 -4.78 1.14 10.30
CA TYR A 26 -5.12 -0.29 10.23
C TYR A 26 -6.62 -0.51 10.01
N SER A 27 -7.49 0.27 10.69
CA SER A 27 -8.94 0.17 10.50
C SER A 27 -9.36 0.55 9.06
N LEU A 28 -8.67 1.51 8.44
CA LEU A 28 -8.88 1.86 7.03
C LEU A 28 -8.36 0.79 6.08
N ALA A 29 -7.21 0.20 6.39
CA ALA A 29 -6.64 -0.92 5.63
C ALA A 29 -7.59 -2.11 5.57
N GLU A 30 -8.12 -2.53 6.72
CA GLU A 30 -9.07 -3.64 6.81
C GLU A 30 -10.34 -3.38 6.00
N ARG A 31 -10.88 -2.14 6.04
CA ARG A 31 -12.06 -1.75 5.24
C ARG A 31 -11.81 -1.80 3.73
N ARG A 32 -10.56 -1.63 3.30
CA ARG A 32 -10.13 -1.74 1.91
C ARG A 32 -9.72 -3.17 1.53
N GLY A 33 -9.83 -4.13 2.44
CA GLY A 33 -9.49 -5.53 2.21
C GLY A 33 -8.01 -5.85 2.41
N PHE A 34 -7.23 -4.93 2.98
CA PHE A 34 -5.84 -5.19 3.36
C PHE A 34 -5.79 -5.70 4.80
N PHE A 35 -5.29 -6.92 4.98
CA PHE A 35 -5.19 -7.56 6.28
C PHE A 35 -3.74 -7.94 6.60
N GLY A 36 -3.39 -7.95 7.88
CA GLY A 36 -2.06 -8.32 8.35
C GLY A 36 -1.04 -7.18 8.31
N ALA A 37 0.23 -7.55 8.40
CA ALA A 37 1.33 -6.58 8.44
C ALA A 37 1.55 -5.93 7.07
N PRO A 38 1.69 -4.59 7.01
CA PRO A 38 2.06 -3.91 5.77
C PRO A 38 3.50 -4.25 5.38
N VAL A 39 3.85 -3.99 4.12
CA VAL A 39 5.23 -4.06 3.62
C VAL A 39 6.07 -2.99 4.32
N GLU A 40 5.53 -1.78 4.44
CA GLU A 40 6.19 -0.67 5.12
C GLU A 40 5.21 0.03 6.07
N GLN A 41 5.73 0.49 7.20
CA GLN A 41 4.99 1.31 8.15
C GLN A 41 5.90 2.44 8.59
N TYR A 42 5.48 3.67 8.36
CA TYR A 42 6.28 4.85 8.68
C TYR A 42 5.38 6.07 8.92
N ALA A 43 6.00 7.18 9.35
CA ALA A 43 5.32 8.42 9.64
C ALA A 43 5.76 9.51 8.67
N GLU A 44 4.80 10.25 8.12
CA GLU A 44 5.05 11.37 7.22
C GLU A 44 4.62 12.70 7.85
N PRO A 45 5.33 13.81 7.57
CA PRO A 45 4.83 15.14 7.89
C PRO A 45 3.57 15.42 7.08
N GLY A 46 2.45 15.62 7.78
CA GLY A 46 1.17 16.03 7.21
C GLY A 46 0.99 17.55 7.21
N TYR A 47 -0.13 17.99 6.63
CA TYR A 47 -0.46 19.41 6.55
C TYR A 47 -0.73 20.01 7.93
N GLY A 48 -0.29 21.26 8.15
CA GLY A 48 -0.49 21.97 9.42
C GLY A 48 0.35 21.46 10.60
N GLY A 49 1.49 20.80 10.33
CA GLY A 49 2.41 20.30 11.36
C GLY A 49 1.95 19.03 12.07
N ARG A 50 0.90 18.37 11.57
CA ARG A 50 0.44 17.07 12.09
C ARG A 50 1.24 15.94 11.45
N VAL A 51 1.40 14.83 12.16
CA VAL A 51 2.04 13.62 11.62
C VAL A 51 0.95 12.68 11.10
N LEU A 52 1.19 12.07 9.94
CA LEU A 52 0.37 10.98 9.39
C LEU A 52 1.12 9.66 9.58
N GLN A 53 0.39 8.64 10.02
CA GLN A 53 0.84 7.25 10.01
C GLN A 53 0.48 6.65 8.67
N VAL A 54 1.46 6.09 7.97
CA VAL A 54 1.33 5.51 6.64
C VAL A 54 1.62 4.01 6.71
N LEU A 55 0.73 3.21 6.12
CA LEU A 55 0.87 1.78 5.93
C LEU A 55 0.89 1.50 4.43
N ARG A 56 1.91 0.79 3.95
CA ARG A 56 2.05 0.41 2.54
C ARG A 56 1.78 -1.07 2.35
N TYR A 57 0.75 -1.42 1.59
CA TYR A 57 0.35 -2.80 1.33
C TYR A 57 0.58 -3.20 -0.12
N ARG A 58 0.83 -4.50 -0.36
CA ARG A 58 0.78 -5.04 -1.73
C ARG A 58 -0.65 -5.11 -2.20
N VAL A 59 -0.92 -4.53 -3.35
CA VAL A 59 -2.18 -4.70 -4.08
C VAL A 59 -2.20 -6.12 -4.61
N GLN A 60 -3.04 -6.97 -4.03
CA GLN A 60 -3.45 -8.17 -4.72
C GLN A 60 -4.36 -7.71 -5.85
N GLN A 61 -3.92 -7.87 -7.11
CA GLN A 61 -4.80 -7.70 -8.27
C GLN A 61 -5.97 -8.67 -8.07
N GLN A 62 -7.08 -8.17 -7.52
CA GLN A 62 -8.34 -8.89 -7.56
C GLN A 62 -8.72 -8.91 -9.03
N ASP A 63 -8.53 -10.07 -9.68
CA ASP A 63 -9.12 -10.37 -10.98
C ASP A 63 -10.59 -9.92 -10.93
N GLN A 64 -10.90 -8.82 -11.61
CA GLN A 64 -12.27 -8.42 -11.88
C GLN A 64 -12.83 -9.50 -12.82
N SER A 65 -13.53 -10.47 -12.23
CA SER A 65 -14.23 -11.54 -12.93
C SER A 65 -15.63 -11.11 -13.33
#